data_AF-A0AAU5XE11-F1
#
_entry.id   AF-A0AAU5XE11-F1
#
_cell.length_a   1.000
_cell.length_b   1.000
_cell.length_c   1.000
_cell.angle_alpha   90.00
_cell.angle_beta   90.00
_cell.angle_gamma   90.00
#
_symmetry.space_group_name_H-M   'P 1'
#
loop_
_entity.id
_entity.type
_entity.pdbx_description
1 polymer ?
#
loop_
_entity_poly.entity_id
_entity_poly.type
_entity_poly.pdbx_seq_one_letter_code
_entity_poly.pdbx_strand_id
1 'polypeptide(L)'
;MDADVLDAIEAVDWSVVPGRRQPDLRELGVECGPSRQLPYTVWYSPERVADGLRDLAGATSNLQAALAASRLRGGGILHDHSGAVFPAAVVAAPILLDIAEHGHPKARAACLSLLRESLELYPLADYTRIDTISADGVPLCCAIAEHVRTRRDALSAQGPGAKSLLAEAAQHWRFQVDDVVIEHGDVAVFGVLHGAFPDGRQPAEVHDAHRDIGLTDVVLEIPPEYDSPEACLRLIDVPADRVRAGAVLYPAVCGERVH
;
A
#
# COMPACT_ATOMS: atom_id res chain seq x y z
N MET A 1 11.06 2.99 24.32
CA MET A 1 11.03 2.24 23.05
C MET A 1 10.29 0.97 23.33
N ASP A 2 9.26 0.71 22.54
CA ASP A 2 8.41 -0.46 22.71
C ASP A 2 9.17 -1.72 22.26
N ALA A 3 9.26 -2.74 23.11
CA ALA A 3 9.95 -3.98 22.78
C ALA A 3 9.23 -4.70 21.63
N ASP A 4 7.91 -4.59 21.59
CA ASP A 4 7.06 -5.26 20.62
C ASP A 4 7.33 -4.73 19.19
N VAL A 5 7.64 -3.44 19.05
CA VAL A 5 7.98 -2.82 17.75
C VAL A 5 9.33 -3.32 17.23
N LEU A 6 10.33 -3.48 18.11
CA LEU A 6 11.62 -4.02 17.69
C LEU A 6 11.50 -5.49 17.30
N ASP A 7 10.79 -6.28 18.10
CA ASP A 7 10.56 -7.69 17.80
C ASP A 7 9.81 -7.85 16.45
N ALA A 8 8.86 -6.96 16.14
CA ALA A 8 8.20 -6.92 14.84
C ALA A 8 9.18 -6.61 13.68
N ILE A 9 10.15 -5.70 13.88
CA ILE A 9 11.17 -5.40 12.85
C ILE A 9 12.07 -6.62 12.59
N GLU A 10 12.49 -7.32 13.64
CA GLU A 10 13.37 -8.50 13.53
C GLU A 10 12.64 -9.74 13.00
N ALA A 11 11.33 -9.84 13.21
CA ALA A 11 10.53 -10.95 12.71
C ALA A 11 10.36 -10.94 11.17
N VAL A 12 10.59 -9.79 10.53
CA VAL A 12 10.52 -9.66 9.07
C VAL A 12 11.80 -10.19 8.43
N ASP A 13 11.66 -11.18 7.57
CA ASP A 13 12.72 -11.57 6.65
C ASP A 13 12.79 -10.57 5.48
N TRP A 14 13.57 -9.51 5.66
CA TRP A 14 13.75 -8.46 4.65
C TRP A 14 14.41 -8.97 3.36
N SER A 15 15.04 -10.15 3.38
CA SER A 15 15.72 -10.72 2.21
C SER A 15 14.78 -11.39 1.21
N VAL A 16 13.54 -11.69 1.62
CA VAL A 16 12.50 -12.26 0.75
C VAL A 16 11.56 -11.20 0.18
N VAL A 17 11.66 -9.96 0.64
CA VAL A 17 10.88 -8.85 0.08
C VAL A 17 11.32 -8.64 -1.37
N PRO A 18 10.39 -8.61 -2.35
CA PRO A 18 10.76 -8.49 -3.76
C PRO A 18 11.67 -7.29 -3.99
N GLY A 19 12.80 -7.52 -4.65
CA GLY A 19 13.82 -6.53 -4.99
C GLY A 19 15.04 -7.22 -5.62
N ARG A 20 15.58 -6.68 -6.71
CA ARG A 20 16.90 -7.11 -7.19
C ARG A 20 17.91 -6.70 -6.13
N ARG A 21 18.69 -7.65 -5.61
CA ARG A 21 19.87 -7.32 -4.80
C ARG A 21 20.69 -6.29 -5.57
N GLN A 22 20.99 -5.17 -4.93
CA GLN A 22 21.94 -4.20 -5.46
C GLN A 22 23.23 -4.98 -5.78
N PRO A 23 23.66 -5.06 -7.06
CA PRO A 23 24.99 -5.57 -7.32
C PRO A 23 25.98 -4.61 -6.64
N ASP A 24 27.01 -5.16 -5.98
CA ASP A 24 28.03 -4.32 -5.36
C ASP A 24 28.57 -3.38 -6.45
N LEU A 25 28.56 -2.06 -6.21
CA LEU A 25 29.07 -1.08 -7.18
C LEU A 25 30.53 -1.39 -7.55
N ARG A 26 31.26 -2.10 -6.67
CA ARG A 26 32.61 -2.63 -6.92
C ARG A 26 32.63 -3.80 -7.90
N GLU A 27 31.60 -4.65 -7.90
CA GLU A 27 31.45 -5.77 -8.85
C GLU A 27 31.08 -5.28 -10.26
N LEU A 28 30.41 -4.14 -10.37
CA LEU A 28 30.05 -3.55 -11.66
C LEU A 28 31.19 -2.75 -12.32
N GLY A 29 32.33 -2.55 -11.63
CA GLY A 29 33.44 -1.75 -12.16
C GLY A 29 33.06 -0.31 -12.51
N VAL A 30 31.98 0.22 -11.93
CA VAL A 30 31.49 1.57 -12.22
C VAL A 30 32.23 2.54 -11.32
N GLU A 31 33.28 3.16 -11.85
CA GLU A 31 33.80 4.41 -11.28
C GLU A 31 32.67 5.45 -11.27
N CYS A 32 32.38 6.04 -10.10
CA CYS A 32 31.40 7.11 -9.95
C CYS A 32 31.83 8.37 -10.74
N GLY A 33 31.56 8.38 -12.04
CA GLY A 33 31.63 9.56 -12.89
C GLY A 33 30.37 10.43 -12.71
N PRO A 34 30.44 11.76 -12.88
CA PRO A 34 29.36 12.68 -12.51
C PRO A 34 28.10 12.66 -13.41
N SER A 35 27.94 11.70 -14.34
CA SER A 35 26.89 11.81 -15.37
C SER A 35 26.30 10.52 -15.92
N ARG A 36 26.50 9.35 -15.29
CA ARG A 36 25.75 8.14 -15.70
C ARG A 36 24.55 7.93 -14.78
N GLN A 37 23.36 8.14 -15.35
CA GLN A 37 22.08 7.72 -14.77
C GLN A 37 22.13 6.20 -14.54
N LEU A 38 22.39 5.78 -13.30
CA LEU A 38 22.29 4.38 -12.92
C LEU A 38 20.82 3.97 -13.03
N PRO A 39 20.51 2.75 -13.49
CA PRO A 39 19.13 2.26 -13.52
C PRO A 39 18.53 2.32 -12.10
N TYR A 40 17.27 2.73 -11.97
CA TYR A 40 16.59 2.96 -10.69
C TYR A 40 16.63 1.76 -9.72
N THR A 41 16.77 0.55 -10.26
CA THR A 41 16.94 -0.70 -9.51
C THR A 41 18.24 -0.79 -8.71
N VAL A 42 19.20 0.13 -8.91
CA VAL A 42 20.47 0.18 -8.18
C VAL A 42 20.31 0.81 -6.78
N TRP A 43 19.18 1.45 -6.46
CA TRP A 43 19.01 2.19 -5.19
C TRP A 43 18.12 1.49 -4.16
N TYR A 44 17.39 0.46 -4.56
CA TYR A 44 16.50 -0.26 -3.67
C TYR A 44 17.24 -1.37 -2.92
N SER A 45 17.22 -1.32 -1.59
CA SER A 45 17.76 -2.37 -0.71
C SER A 45 16.81 -2.59 0.46
N PRO A 46 15.94 -3.61 0.38
CA PRO A 46 14.95 -3.88 1.43
C PRO A 46 15.60 -4.20 2.78
N GLU A 47 16.82 -4.75 2.79
CA GLU A 47 17.55 -5.10 4.02
C GLU A 47 17.92 -3.86 4.85
N ARG A 48 18.03 -2.69 4.20
CA ARG A 48 18.34 -1.41 4.88
C ARG A 48 17.11 -0.77 5.53
N VAL A 49 15.90 -1.29 5.24
CA VAL A 49 14.65 -0.79 5.84
C VAL A 49 14.64 -1.04 7.35
N ALA A 50 15.13 -2.20 7.78
CA ALA A 50 15.20 -2.54 9.20
C ALA A 50 15.96 -1.49 10.02
N ASP A 51 17.14 -1.06 9.55
CA ASP A 51 17.94 -0.02 10.22
C ASP A 51 17.19 1.32 10.30
N GLY A 52 16.54 1.73 9.21
CA GLY A 52 15.73 2.95 9.19
C GLY A 52 14.54 2.89 10.15
N LEU A 53 13.88 1.73 10.26
CA LEU A 53 12.76 1.52 11.20
C LEU A 53 13.24 1.50 12.66
N ARG A 54 14.38 0.86 12.97
CA ARG A 54 14.99 0.87 14.31
C ARG A 54 15.35 2.29 14.74
N ASP A 55 16.02 3.04 13.86
CA ASP A 55 16.37 4.44 14.14
C ASP A 55 15.13 5.30 14.38
N LEU A 56 14.06 5.06 13.62
CA LEU A 56 12.81 5.79 13.75
C LEU A 56 12.07 5.45 15.05
N ALA A 57 12.01 4.16 15.41
CA ALA A 57 11.42 3.68 16.67
C ALA A 57 12.20 4.20 17.90
N GLY A 58 13.52 4.33 17.78
CA GLY A 58 14.41 4.86 18.82
C GLY A 58 14.53 6.38 18.87
N ALA A 59 13.93 7.12 17.93
CA ALA A 59 14.13 8.55 17.80
C ALA A 59 13.57 9.34 18.99
N THR A 60 14.42 10.15 19.62
CA THR A 60 14.06 11.04 20.76
C THR A 60 14.08 12.52 20.39
N SER A 61 14.46 12.85 19.15
CA SER A 61 14.57 14.22 18.66
C SER A 61 14.07 14.36 17.23
N ASN A 62 13.78 15.60 16.82
CA ASN A 62 13.40 15.93 15.43
C ASN A 62 14.48 15.49 14.44
N LEU A 63 15.74 15.75 14.76
CA LEU A 63 16.87 15.44 13.87
C LEU A 63 17.00 13.93 13.66
N GLN A 64 16.92 13.14 14.74
CA GLN A 64 16.96 11.67 14.63
C GLN A 64 15.80 11.14 13.79
N ALA A 65 14.57 11.58 14.05
CA ALA A 65 13.40 11.15 13.28
C ALA A 65 13.53 11.54 11.79
N ALA A 66 14.02 12.75 11.50
CA ALA A 66 14.22 13.22 10.13
C ALA A 66 15.32 12.44 9.39
N LEU A 67 16.43 12.13 10.06
CA LEU A 67 17.51 11.32 9.49
C LEU A 67 17.04 9.88 9.21
N ALA A 68 16.32 9.27 10.15
CA ALA A 68 15.74 7.93 9.97
C ALA A 68 14.75 7.91 8.81
N ALA A 69 13.85 8.89 8.75
CA ALA A 69 12.91 9.01 7.65
C ALA A 69 13.60 9.26 6.30
N SER A 70 14.65 10.08 6.26
CA SER A 70 15.44 10.31 5.04
C SER A 70 16.12 9.03 4.54
N ARG A 71 16.58 8.14 5.43
CA ARG A 71 17.10 6.82 5.05
C ARG A 71 16.01 5.96 4.41
N LEU A 72 14.82 5.94 4.99
CA LEU A 72 13.67 5.21 4.42
C LEU A 72 13.22 5.76 3.06
N ARG A 73 13.31 7.09 2.86
CA ARG A 73 13.08 7.77 1.58
C ARG A 73 14.19 7.62 0.54
N GLY A 74 15.38 7.20 0.96
CA GLY A 74 16.57 7.14 0.11
C GLY A 74 16.76 5.82 -0.61
N GLY A 75 15.72 5.01 -0.81
CA GLY A 75 15.84 3.66 -1.38
C GLY A 75 15.35 2.53 -0.48
N GLY A 76 14.83 2.81 0.71
CA GLY A 76 14.32 1.78 1.61
C GLY A 76 12.91 1.34 1.23
N ILE A 77 11.93 2.24 1.42
CA ILE A 77 10.51 2.00 1.11
C ILE A 77 10.02 2.87 -0.05
N LEU A 78 10.67 3.99 -0.28
CA LEU A 78 10.47 4.85 -1.44
C LEU A 78 11.80 5.51 -1.83
N HIS A 79 11.84 6.13 -3.00
CA HIS A 79 12.93 6.97 -3.47
C HIS A 79 12.38 8.36 -3.79
N ASP A 80 12.55 9.31 -2.87
CA ASP A 80 11.88 10.62 -2.91
C ASP A 80 12.26 11.48 -4.12
N HIS A 81 13.51 11.41 -4.56
CA HIS A 81 14.00 12.16 -5.71
C HIS A 81 13.41 11.70 -7.05
N SER A 82 13.09 10.41 -7.19
CA SER A 82 12.42 9.91 -8.39
C SER A 82 10.91 9.88 -8.20
N GLY A 83 10.42 9.69 -6.98
CA GLY A 83 9.01 9.51 -6.68
C GLY A 83 8.56 8.06 -6.84
N ALA A 84 9.46 7.10 -6.65
CA ALA A 84 9.16 5.67 -6.77
C ALA A 84 8.88 5.03 -5.41
N VAL A 85 7.86 4.17 -5.32
CA VAL A 85 7.55 3.34 -4.14
C VAL A 85 8.03 1.91 -4.37
N PHE A 86 8.55 1.27 -3.32
CA PHE A 86 9.07 -0.10 -3.38
C PHE A 86 8.20 -1.08 -2.58
N PRO A 87 8.26 -2.39 -2.87
CA PRO A 87 7.48 -3.42 -2.15
C PRO A 87 7.68 -3.42 -0.65
N ALA A 88 8.88 -3.06 -0.17
CA ALA A 88 9.16 -2.96 1.26
C ALA A 88 8.28 -1.94 2.00
N ALA A 89 7.66 -0.98 1.31
CA ALA A 89 6.69 -0.07 1.91
C ALA A 89 5.47 -0.80 2.47
N VAL A 90 4.99 -1.86 1.79
CA VAL A 90 3.86 -2.68 2.26
C VAL A 90 4.23 -3.38 3.57
N VAL A 91 5.40 -4.02 3.60
CA VAL A 91 5.89 -4.76 4.78
C VAL A 91 6.18 -3.82 5.94
N ALA A 92 6.71 -2.63 5.66
CA ALA A 92 6.99 -1.62 6.68
C ALA A 92 5.73 -0.91 7.21
N ALA A 93 4.63 -0.89 6.45
CA ALA A 93 3.43 -0.14 6.80
C ALA A 93 2.87 -0.44 8.20
N PRO A 94 2.63 -1.71 8.61
CA PRO A 94 2.17 -2.01 9.97
C PRO A 94 3.15 -1.52 11.05
N ILE A 95 4.45 -1.69 10.85
CA ILE A 95 5.48 -1.24 11.81
C ILE A 95 5.48 0.29 11.92
N LEU A 96 5.35 1.00 10.80
CA LEU A 96 5.26 2.46 10.79
C LEU A 96 3.99 2.96 11.52
N LEU A 97 2.88 2.23 11.42
CA LEU A 97 1.66 2.53 12.16
C LEU A 97 1.84 2.31 13.67
N ASP A 98 2.50 1.23 14.08
CA ASP A 98 2.78 0.97 15.50
C ASP A 98 3.75 2.02 16.10
N ILE A 99 4.79 2.42 15.34
CA ILE A 99 5.66 3.54 15.73
C ILE A 99 4.86 4.86 15.78
N ALA A 100 3.92 5.08 14.85
CA ALA A 100 3.09 6.27 14.89
C ALA A 100 2.21 6.30 16.13
N GLU A 101 1.64 5.17 16.52
CA GLU A 101 0.76 5.08 17.68
C GLU A 101 1.52 5.24 19.00
N HIS A 102 2.57 4.44 19.20
CA HIS A 102 3.24 4.29 20.50
C HIS A 102 4.58 5.02 20.61
N GLY A 103 5.15 5.47 19.49
CA GLY A 103 6.45 6.12 19.43
C GLY A 103 6.44 7.59 19.87
N HIS A 104 7.63 8.19 19.83
CA HIS A 104 7.80 9.60 20.14
C HIS A 104 6.99 10.49 19.17
N PRO A 105 6.39 11.62 19.61
CA PRO A 105 5.54 12.46 18.74
C PRO A 105 6.19 12.92 17.43
N LYS A 106 7.53 12.95 17.38
CA LYS A 106 8.29 13.33 16.18
C LYS A 106 8.50 12.18 15.21
N ALA A 107 8.68 10.97 15.72
CA ALA A 107 8.66 9.75 14.91
C ALA A 107 7.26 9.56 14.29
N ARG A 108 6.20 9.79 15.07
CA ARG A 108 4.81 9.77 14.57
C ARG A 108 4.60 10.61 13.32
N ALA A 109 4.98 11.89 13.37
CA ALA A 109 4.81 12.78 12.21
C ALA A 109 5.57 12.26 10.98
N ALA A 110 6.78 11.73 11.18
CA ALA A 110 7.57 11.14 10.10
C ALA A 110 6.94 9.86 9.53
N CYS A 111 6.47 8.94 10.38
CA CYS A 111 5.77 7.72 9.96
C CYS A 111 4.51 8.04 9.13
N LEU A 112 3.67 8.96 9.60
CA LEU A 112 2.46 9.36 8.88
C LEU A 112 2.80 9.99 7.53
N SER A 113 3.89 10.77 7.44
CA SER A 113 4.35 11.34 6.16
C SER A 113 4.83 10.26 5.20
N LEU A 114 5.64 9.30 5.66
CA LEU A 114 6.15 8.19 4.84
C LEU A 114 5.02 7.32 4.28
N LEU A 115 4.02 7.00 5.10
CA LEU A 115 2.84 6.23 4.67
C LEU A 115 2.03 7.01 3.62
N ARG A 116 1.81 8.30 3.84
CA ARG A 116 1.08 9.15 2.90
C ARG A 116 1.82 9.25 1.57
N GLU A 117 3.12 9.52 1.60
CA GLU A 117 3.96 9.57 0.39
C GLU A 117 3.92 8.24 -0.36
N SER A 118 3.89 7.11 0.34
CA SER A 118 3.82 5.78 -0.28
C SER A 118 2.47 5.48 -0.96
N LEU A 119 1.39 6.19 -0.59
CA LEU A 119 0.08 6.12 -1.26
C LEU A 119 0.00 7.08 -2.46
N GLU A 120 0.62 8.26 -2.33
CA GLU A 120 0.61 9.34 -3.35
C GLU A 120 1.55 9.04 -4.52
N LEU A 121 2.69 8.39 -4.26
CA LEU A 121 3.73 8.11 -5.24
C LEU A 121 3.46 6.83 -6.04
N TYR A 122 4.20 6.67 -7.14
CA TYR A 122 3.97 5.59 -8.10
C TYR A 122 4.92 4.42 -7.81
N PRO A 123 4.44 3.16 -7.82
CA PRO A 123 5.30 1.99 -7.66
C PRO A 123 6.38 1.93 -8.74
N LEU A 124 7.58 1.46 -8.38
CA LEU A 124 8.65 1.20 -9.35
C LEU A 124 8.18 0.17 -10.39
N ALA A 125 8.52 0.39 -11.67
CA ALA A 125 8.37 -0.61 -12.72
C ALA A 125 8.88 -1.99 -12.28
N ASP A 126 8.17 -3.04 -12.70
CA ASP A 126 8.36 -4.45 -12.31
C ASP A 126 8.01 -4.80 -10.85
N TYR A 127 7.65 -3.82 -10.01
CA TYR A 127 7.31 -4.01 -8.59
C TYR A 127 5.98 -3.33 -8.23
N THR A 128 4.98 -3.41 -9.09
CA THR A 128 3.71 -2.69 -8.91
C THR A 128 2.71 -3.46 -8.03
N ARG A 129 2.97 -4.74 -7.80
CA ARG A 129 2.06 -5.70 -7.17
C ARG A 129 2.75 -6.53 -6.09
N ILE A 130 1.97 -7.00 -5.12
CA ILE A 130 2.42 -7.88 -4.03
C ILE A 130 1.33 -8.87 -3.65
N ASP A 131 1.74 -10.06 -3.22
CA ASP A 131 0.80 -11.03 -2.66
C ASP A 131 0.51 -10.66 -1.20
N THR A 132 -0.76 -10.74 -0.84
CA THR A 132 -1.25 -10.46 0.51
C THR A 132 -2.02 -11.65 1.03
N ILE A 133 -2.34 -11.65 2.32
CA ILE A 133 -3.17 -12.71 2.90
C ILE A 133 -4.60 -12.74 2.29
N SER A 134 -5.03 -11.63 1.69
CA SER A 134 -6.39 -11.47 1.16
C SER A 134 -6.50 -11.78 -0.33
N ALA A 135 -5.42 -11.60 -1.09
CA ALA A 135 -5.37 -11.79 -2.53
C ALA A 135 -3.91 -11.75 -3.03
N ASP A 136 -3.66 -12.45 -4.12
CA ASP A 136 -2.40 -12.38 -4.87
C ASP A 136 -2.40 -11.17 -5.81
N GLY A 137 -1.22 -10.64 -6.15
CA GLY A 137 -1.08 -9.60 -7.18
C GLY A 137 -1.70 -8.23 -6.84
N VAL A 138 -1.93 -7.92 -5.57
CA VAL A 138 -2.57 -6.66 -5.12
C VAL A 138 -1.68 -5.45 -5.42
N PRO A 139 -2.23 -4.34 -5.95
CA PRO A 139 -1.45 -3.11 -6.14
C PRO A 139 -0.81 -2.63 -4.84
N LEU A 140 0.47 -2.23 -4.86
CA LEU A 140 1.19 -1.84 -3.64
C LEU A 140 0.45 -0.78 -2.80
N CYS A 141 -0.07 0.27 -3.45
CA CYS A 141 -0.81 1.32 -2.77
C CYS A 141 -2.09 0.80 -2.09
N CYS A 142 -2.78 -0.19 -2.68
CA CYS A 142 -3.96 -0.81 -2.09
C CYS A 142 -3.60 -1.67 -0.87
N ALA A 143 -2.47 -2.38 -0.92
CA ALA A 143 -1.97 -3.15 0.21
C ALA A 143 -1.55 -2.25 1.39
N ILE A 144 -0.88 -1.12 1.12
CA ILE A 144 -0.55 -0.12 2.16
C ILE A 144 -1.83 0.50 2.74
N ALA A 145 -2.79 0.86 1.88
CA ALA A 145 -4.04 1.47 2.30
C ALA A 145 -4.87 0.53 3.19
N GLU A 146 -4.80 -0.78 2.96
CA GLU A 146 -5.43 -1.78 3.83
C GLU A 146 -4.88 -1.70 5.25
N HIS A 147 -3.55 -1.71 5.42
CA HIS A 147 -2.94 -1.53 6.75
C HIS A 147 -3.41 -0.24 7.44
N VAL A 148 -3.45 0.88 6.71
CA VAL A 148 -3.94 2.15 7.25
C VAL A 148 -5.41 2.05 7.69
N ARG A 149 -6.29 1.43 6.89
CA ARG A 149 -7.71 1.27 7.24
C ARG A 149 -7.93 0.36 8.44
N THR A 150 -7.15 -0.71 8.59
CA THR A 150 -7.25 -1.58 9.79
C THR A 150 -6.92 -0.85 11.10
N ARG A 151 -6.19 0.28 11.02
CA ARG A 151 -5.86 1.16 12.15
C ARG A 151 -6.72 2.43 12.20
N ARG A 152 -7.87 2.47 11.52
CA ARG A 152 -8.73 3.67 11.40
C ARG A 152 -9.08 4.29 12.74
N ASP A 153 -9.52 3.49 13.70
CA ASP A 153 -9.98 4.01 15.00
C ASP A 153 -8.84 4.69 15.76
N ALA A 154 -7.68 4.03 15.83
CA ALA A 154 -6.48 4.57 16.44
C ALA A 154 -6.00 5.85 15.74
N LEU A 155 -6.05 5.90 14.41
CA LEU A 155 -5.65 7.07 13.62
C LEU A 155 -6.67 8.22 13.69
N SER A 156 -7.96 7.94 13.84
CA SER A 156 -9.02 8.95 13.85
C SER A 156 -8.86 9.95 15.01
N ALA A 157 -8.26 9.49 16.11
CA ALA A 157 -7.92 10.29 17.28
C ALA A 157 -6.64 11.13 17.10
N GLN A 158 -5.86 10.93 16.02
CA GLN A 158 -4.50 11.47 15.87
C GLN A 158 -4.40 12.70 14.94
N GLY A 159 -5.02 13.82 15.32
CA GLY A 159 -4.74 15.13 14.71
C GLY A 159 -4.89 15.23 13.17
N PRO A 160 -4.39 16.31 12.54
CA PRO A 160 -4.59 16.53 11.10
C PRO A 160 -3.81 15.59 10.19
N GLY A 161 -2.60 15.18 10.58
CA GLY A 161 -1.75 14.30 9.77
C GLY A 161 -2.37 12.92 9.55
N ALA A 162 -2.92 12.31 10.60
CA ALA A 162 -3.59 11.01 10.48
C ALA A 162 -4.91 11.12 9.71
N LYS A 163 -5.65 12.21 9.85
CA LYS A 163 -6.85 12.47 9.03
C LYS A 163 -6.52 12.56 7.55
N SER A 164 -5.43 13.24 7.20
CA SER A 164 -4.95 13.30 5.82
C SER A 164 -4.57 11.92 5.29
N LEU A 165 -3.86 11.12 6.10
CA LEU A 165 -3.49 9.75 5.73
C LEU A 165 -4.72 8.86 5.52
N LEU A 166 -5.73 8.97 6.38
CA LEU A 166 -7.00 8.24 6.24
C LEU A 166 -7.78 8.65 4.99
N ALA A 167 -7.77 9.94 4.65
CA ALA A 167 -8.40 10.45 3.44
C ALA A 167 -7.70 9.90 2.18
N GLU A 168 -6.37 9.80 2.20
CA GLU A 168 -5.61 9.20 1.10
C GLU A 168 -5.89 7.70 0.97
N ALA A 169 -5.81 6.95 2.08
CA ALA A 169 -6.11 5.52 2.09
C ALA A 169 -7.57 5.19 1.69
N ALA A 170 -8.51 6.13 1.86
CA ALA A 170 -9.89 5.96 1.44
C ALA A 170 -10.04 5.95 -0.09
N GLN A 171 -9.18 6.62 -0.85
CA GLN A 171 -9.22 6.62 -2.32
C GLN A 171 -8.87 5.25 -2.93
N HIS A 172 -8.19 4.40 -2.15
CA HIS A 172 -7.83 3.04 -2.52
C HIS A 172 -8.91 2.04 -2.05
N TRP A 173 -10.13 2.19 -2.56
CA TRP A 173 -11.26 1.38 -2.12
C TRP A 173 -11.02 -0.13 -2.38
N ARG A 174 -11.63 -0.98 -1.55
CA ARG A 174 -11.60 -2.44 -1.66
C ARG A 174 -13.01 -2.97 -1.47
N PHE A 175 -13.46 -3.86 -2.34
CA PHE A 175 -14.76 -4.51 -2.18
C PHE A 175 -14.58 -6.03 -2.11
N GLN A 176 -15.02 -6.64 -1.01
CA GLN A 176 -15.02 -8.10 -0.86
C GLN A 176 -16.39 -8.64 -1.20
N VAL A 177 -16.46 -9.55 -2.18
CA VAL A 177 -17.70 -10.14 -2.66
C VAL A 177 -18.14 -11.27 -1.74
N ASP A 178 -19.33 -11.15 -1.17
CA ASP A 178 -19.96 -12.20 -0.36
C ASP A 178 -21.02 -12.99 -1.15
N ASP A 179 -21.77 -12.30 -2.03
CA ASP A 179 -22.79 -12.92 -2.88
C ASP A 179 -22.84 -12.31 -4.29
N VAL A 180 -23.32 -13.10 -5.26
CA VAL A 180 -23.39 -12.76 -6.69
C VAL A 180 -24.77 -13.08 -7.24
N VAL A 181 -25.46 -12.06 -7.77
CA VAL A 181 -26.79 -12.17 -8.37
C VAL A 181 -26.75 -11.73 -9.82
N ILE A 182 -27.34 -12.53 -10.72
CA ILE A 182 -27.43 -12.22 -12.14
C ILE A 182 -28.79 -11.58 -12.42
N GLU A 183 -28.80 -10.37 -12.97
CA GLU A 183 -30.03 -9.67 -13.31
C GLU A 183 -29.91 -9.04 -14.70
N HIS A 184 -30.83 -9.41 -15.61
CA HIS A 184 -31.00 -8.77 -16.92
C HIS A 184 -29.73 -8.68 -17.80
N GLY A 185 -28.73 -9.52 -17.56
CA GLY A 185 -27.47 -9.55 -18.32
C GLY A 185 -26.29 -8.88 -17.60
N ASP A 186 -26.55 -8.14 -16.52
CA ASP A 186 -25.54 -7.59 -15.62
C ASP A 186 -25.39 -8.46 -14.36
N VAL A 187 -24.32 -8.21 -13.60
CA VAL A 187 -24.04 -8.90 -12.35
C VAL A 187 -24.11 -7.89 -11.20
N ALA A 188 -24.99 -8.14 -10.24
CA ALA A 188 -24.97 -7.47 -8.94
C ALA A 188 -24.12 -8.29 -7.97
N VAL A 189 -23.20 -7.63 -7.25
CA VAL A 189 -22.40 -8.26 -6.20
C VAL A 189 -22.66 -7.56 -4.88
N PHE A 190 -22.94 -8.35 -3.85
CA PHE A 190 -23.16 -7.90 -2.49
C PHE A 190 -21.94 -8.25 -1.66
N GLY A 191 -21.58 -7.38 -0.73
CA GLY A 191 -20.42 -7.59 0.10
C GLY A 191 -19.96 -6.36 0.86
N VAL A 192 -18.71 -6.36 1.29
CA VAL A 192 -18.16 -5.34 2.19
C VAL A 192 -17.30 -4.34 1.42
N LEU A 193 -17.64 -3.06 1.50
CA LEU A 193 -16.86 -1.95 0.94
C LEU A 193 -15.99 -1.30 2.03
N HIS A 194 -14.69 -1.27 1.78
CA HIS A 194 -13.73 -0.48 2.55
C HIS A 194 -13.21 0.69 1.73
N GLY A 195 -13.11 1.87 2.34
CA GLY A 195 -12.70 3.11 1.66
C GLY A 195 -13.89 3.89 1.09
N ALA A 196 -13.61 4.80 0.17
CA ALA A 196 -14.59 5.64 -0.49
C ALA A 196 -14.67 5.26 -1.97
N PHE A 197 -15.78 4.65 -2.36
CA PHE A 197 -16.05 4.39 -3.77
C PHE A 197 -16.38 5.71 -4.47
N PRO A 198 -15.70 6.07 -5.57
CA PRO A 198 -15.96 7.32 -6.27
C PRO A 198 -17.31 7.34 -6.98
N ASP A 199 -17.90 8.51 -7.17
CA ASP A 199 -19.15 8.64 -7.91
C ASP A 199 -19.02 8.17 -9.38
N GLY A 200 -20.09 7.62 -9.91
CA GLY A 200 -20.18 7.20 -11.31
C GLY A 200 -19.58 5.82 -11.59
N ARG A 201 -19.19 5.61 -12.85
CA ARG A 201 -18.62 4.35 -13.33
C ARG A 201 -17.11 4.32 -13.06
N GLN A 202 -16.65 3.23 -12.49
CA GLN A 202 -15.26 3.04 -12.12
C GLN A 202 -14.71 1.75 -12.74
N PRO A 203 -13.50 1.77 -13.33
CA PRO A 203 -12.84 0.55 -13.72
C PRO A 203 -12.28 -0.17 -12.49
N ALA A 204 -12.35 -1.50 -12.49
CA ALA A 204 -11.92 -2.33 -11.39
C ALA A 204 -11.10 -3.52 -11.88
N GLU A 205 -10.30 -4.11 -11.00
CA GLU A 205 -9.72 -5.42 -11.20
C GLU A 205 -10.28 -6.39 -10.16
N VAL A 206 -10.74 -7.55 -10.61
CA VAL A 206 -11.20 -8.65 -9.76
C VAL A 206 -10.02 -9.56 -9.50
N HIS A 207 -9.73 -9.79 -8.23
CA HIS A 207 -8.75 -10.73 -7.75
C HIS A 207 -9.47 -11.93 -7.17
N ASP A 208 -9.19 -13.10 -7.74
CA ASP A 208 -9.54 -14.38 -7.16
C ASP A 208 -8.29 -15.28 -7.10
N ALA A 209 -8.35 -16.41 -6.38
CA ALA A 209 -7.20 -17.29 -6.19
C ALA A 209 -6.55 -17.85 -7.47
N HIS A 210 -7.12 -17.57 -8.66
CA HIS A 210 -6.69 -18.15 -9.93
C HIS A 210 -6.56 -17.14 -11.07
N ARG A 211 -7.10 -15.91 -10.95
CA ARG A 211 -7.24 -14.95 -12.05
C ARG A 211 -7.35 -13.51 -11.57
N ASP A 212 -6.65 -12.64 -12.28
CA ASP A 212 -6.90 -11.19 -12.29
C ASP A 212 -7.72 -10.84 -13.54
N ILE A 213 -8.88 -10.22 -13.35
CA ILE A 213 -9.80 -9.87 -14.44
C ILE A 213 -10.10 -8.38 -14.39
N GLY A 214 -9.72 -7.65 -15.43
CA GLY A 214 -10.10 -6.25 -15.60
C GLY A 214 -11.58 -6.09 -15.94
N LEU A 215 -12.24 -5.18 -15.23
CA LEU A 215 -13.61 -4.74 -15.45
C LEU A 215 -13.60 -3.26 -15.85
N THR A 216 -14.35 -2.92 -16.90
CA THR A 216 -14.40 -1.54 -17.40
C THR A 216 -15.35 -0.67 -16.58
N ASP A 217 -16.52 -1.21 -16.23
CA ASP A 217 -17.63 -0.44 -15.67
C ASP A 217 -18.20 -1.12 -14.41
N VAL A 218 -17.84 -0.58 -13.25
CA VAL A 218 -18.40 -0.92 -11.94
C VAL A 218 -19.10 0.30 -11.35
N VAL A 219 -20.29 0.12 -10.81
CA VAL A 219 -21.10 1.20 -10.22
C VAL A 219 -21.52 0.82 -8.82
N LEU A 220 -21.45 1.78 -7.89
CA LEU A 220 -22.06 1.63 -6.57
C LEU A 220 -23.57 1.81 -6.69
N GLU A 221 -24.30 0.71 -6.54
CA GLU A 221 -25.77 0.71 -6.65
C GLU A 221 -26.42 0.96 -5.29
N ILE A 222 -25.93 0.29 -4.25
CA ILE A 222 -26.37 0.48 -2.88
C ILE A 222 -25.14 0.86 -2.05
N PRO A 223 -25.05 2.11 -1.56
CA PRO A 223 -23.92 2.56 -0.74
C PRO A 223 -23.98 1.94 0.67
N PRO A 224 -22.84 1.88 1.39
CA PRO A 224 -22.83 1.53 2.81
C PRO A 224 -23.70 2.45 3.66
N GLU A 225 -24.33 1.89 4.68
CA GLU A 225 -25.03 2.64 5.72
C GLU A 225 -24.08 3.09 6.85
N TYR A 226 -24.52 4.00 7.72
CA TYR A 226 -23.65 4.61 8.74
C TYR A 226 -22.96 3.58 9.67
N ASP A 227 -23.66 2.49 10.00
CA ASP A 227 -23.19 1.44 10.90
C ASP A 227 -22.90 0.10 10.20
N SER A 228 -22.97 0.05 8.86
CA SER A 228 -22.74 -1.18 8.09
C SER A 228 -21.84 -0.90 6.88
N PRO A 229 -20.73 -1.64 6.71
CA PRO A 229 -19.89 -1.53 5.53
C PRO A 229 -20.45 -2.32 4.33
N GLU A 230 -21.62 -2.95 4.48
CA GLU A 230 -22.28 -3.71 3.42
C GLU A 230 -22.73 -2.79 2.28
N ALA A 231 -22.46 -3.18 1.04
CA ALA A 231 -22.81 -2.44 -0.15
C ALA A 231 -23.13 -3.39 -1.31
N CYS A 232 -23.73 -2.84 -2.35
CA CYS A 232 -23.97 -3.53 -3.62
C CYS A 232 -23.27 -2.79 -4.76
N LEU A 233 -22.43 -3.52 -5.51
CA LEU A 233 -21.88 -3.04 -6.76
C LEU A 233 -22.59 -3.70 -7.93
N ARG A 234 -22.84 -2.92 -8.98
CA ARG A 234 -23.30 -3.40 -10.28
C ARG A 234 -22.11 -3.48 -11.23
N LEU A 235 -21.87 -4.66 -11.80
CA LEU A 235 -20.85 -4.93 -12.80
C LEU A 235 -21.53 -4.99 -14.17
N ILE A 236 -21.20 -4.05 -15.06
CA ILE A 236 -21.87 -3.86 -16.34
C ILE A 236 -21.18 -4.68 -17.43
N ASP A 237 -21.96 -5.39 -18.26
CA ASP A 237 -21.46 -6.22 -19.36
C ASP A 237 -20.45 -7.31 -18.91
N VAL A 238 -20.53 -7.75 -17.65
CA VAL A 238 -19.65 -8.77 -17.07
C VAL A 238 -20.34 -10.15 -17.09
N PRO A 239 -19.74 -11.17 -17.72
CA PRO A 239 -20.25 -12.54 -17.64
C PRO A 239 -20.27 -13.07 -16.21
N ALA A 240 -21.34 -13.77 -15.82
CA ALA A 240 -21.54 -14.24 -14.44
C ALA A 240 -20.48 -15.21 -13.91
N ASP A 241 -19.72 -15.87 -14.79
CA ASP A 241 -18.63 -16.79 -14.41
C ASP A 241 -17.31 -16.06 -14.10
N ARG A 242 -17.27 -14.72 -14.27
CA ARG A 242 -16.07 -13.90 -14.05
C ARG A 242 -15.89 -13.44 -12.61
N VAL A 243 -16.95 -13.45 -11.81
CA VAL A 243 -16.91 -13.02 -10.41
C VAL A 243 -17.62 -14.05 -9.55
N ARG A 244 -17.04 -14.34 -8.39
CA ARG A 244 -17.54 -15.33 -7.44
C ARG A 244 -17.45 -14.78 -6.02
N ALA A 245 -18.25 -15.36 -5.12
CA ALA A 245 -18.09 -15.15 -3.69
C ALA A 245 -16.64 -15.44 -3.26
N GLY A 246 -16.11 -14.59 -2.39
CA GLY A 246 -14.72 -14.57 -1.95
C GLY A 246 -13.76 -13.80 -2.87
N ALA A 247 -14.19 -13.32 -4.04
CA ALA A 247 -13.37 -12.45 -4.85
C ALA A 247 -13.22 -11.05 -4.22
N VAL A 248 -12.12 -10.36 -4.52
CA VAL A 248 -11.85 -9.01 -4.04
C VAL A 248 -11.68 -8.08 -5.23
N LEU A 249 -12.36 -6.94 -5.22
CA LEU A 249 -12.22 -5.91 -6.25
C LEU A 249 -11.36 -4.76 -5.72
N TYR A 250 -10.45 -4.30 -6.58
CA TYR A 250 -9.63 -3.10 -6.37
C TYR A 250 -9.83 -2.12 -7.54
N PRO A 251 -9.45 -0.84 -7.39
CA PRO A 251 -9.54 0.13 -8.48
C PRO A 251 -8.49 -0.22 -9.55
N ALA A 252 -8.90 -0.38 -10.80
CA ALA A 252 -7.95 -0.73 -11.88
C ALA A 252 -6.84 0.32 -12.03
N VAL A 253 -7.18 1.59 -11.82
CA VAL A 253 -6.23 2.71 -11.82
C VAL A 253 -5.08 2.53 -10.85
N CYS A 254 -5.25 1.78 -9.75
CA CYS A 254 -4.17 1.49 -8.82
C CYS A 254 -3.19 0.46 -9.39
N GLY A 255 -3.68 -0.54 -10.12
CA GLY A 255 -2.86 -1.56 -10.80
C GLY A 255 -2.11 -1.02 -12.03
N GLU A 256 -2.56 0.11 -12.58
CA GLU A 256 -1.95 0.81 -13.72
C GLU A 256 -0.86 1.82 -13.33
N ARG A 257 -0.73 2.17 -12.04
CA ARG A 257 0.29 3.13 -11.57
C ARG A 257 1.69 2.53 -11.69
N VAL A 258 2.53 3.16 -12.51
CA VAL A 258 3.94 2.82 -12.68
C VAL A 258 4.78 4.09 -12.78
N HIS A 259 5.88 4.14 -12.03
CA HIS A 259 6.90 5.19 -12.10
C HIS A 259 7.85 4.97 -13.30
#